data_AF-X1JYE3-F1
#
_entry.id   AF-X1JYE3-F1
#
_cell.length_a   1.000
_cell.length_b   1.000
_cell.length_c   1.000
_cell.angle_alpha   90.00
_cell.angle_beta   90.00
_cell.angle_gamma   90.00
#
_symmetry.space_group_name_H-M   'P 1'
#
loop_
_entity.id
_entity.type
_entity.pdbx_description
1 polymer ?
#
loop_
_entity_poly.entity_id
_entity_poly.type
_entity_poly.pdbx_seq_one_letter_code
_entity_poly.pdbx_strand_id
1 'polypeptide(L)'
;NEIDSEAYNIDTLFKYPLEFYEATQEYFMPFEIEKKMGLVKNRLGTSAQYENLGFNIPTNDINNGPITTAYKTYASMEDKINAQLHLAKIIKAVNDKKVAEKILTTHFNPDIMGNLRKYALQTFRCVKCNEKYRRPPLSNAGKCVKCGGNVILTVNRGGIEKYIPKALKLSRDFDLDDYTIQRMELIKEYVESLTNNPKIKQQKLADFF
;
A
#
# COMPACT_ATOMS: atom_id res chain seq x y z
N ASN A 1 -27.21 18.73 21.69
CA ASN A 1 -26.72 19.21 20.38
C ASN A 1 -26.50 18.01 19.48
N GLU A 2 -27.22 17.95 18.36
CA GLU A 2 -27.37 16.78 17.47
C GLU A 2 -26.28 16.63 16.41
N ILE A 3 -25.21 17.43 16.45
CA ILE A 3 -24.15 17.44 15.44
C ILE A 3 -22.79 17.00 16.01
N ASP A 4 -21.95 16.51 15.12
CA ASP A 4 -20.59 16.04 15.41
C ASP A 4 -19.76 17.13 16.10
N SER A 5 -18.93 16.74 17.07
CA SER A 5 -18.06 17.66 17.79
C SER A 5 -17.00 18.32 16.92
N GLU A 6 -16.65 17.74 15.77
CA GLU A 6 -15.70 18.36 14.83
C GLU A 6 -16.27 19.65 14.21
N ALA A 7 -17.60 19.70 13.98
CA ALA A 7 -18.24 20.88 13.41
C ALA A 7 -18.13 22.12 14.30
N TYR A 8 -17.91 21.93 15.61
CA TYR A 8 -17.73 23.04 16.56
C TYR A 8 -16.42 23.80 16.36
N ASN A 9 -15.43 23.19 15.70
CA ASN A 9 -14.09 23.74 15.51
C ASN A 9 -13.92 24.49 14.17
N ILE A 10 -15.02 24.75 13.45
CA ILE A 10 -14.97 25.48 12.17
C ILE A 10 -14.83 26.99 12.44
N ASP A 11 -13.85 27.60 11.78
CA ASP A 11 -13.68 29.06 11.75
C ASP A 11 -14.78 29.71 10.90
N THR A 12 -15.34 30.82 11.39
CA THR A 12 -16.46 31.50 10.72
C THR A 12 -16.11 32.88 10.17
N LEU A 13 -14.83 33.28 10.23
CA LEU A 13 -14.35 34.59 9.81
C LEU A 13 -14.10 34.65 8.31
N PHE A 14 -14.44 35.78 7.68
CA PHE A 14 -14.12 36.06 6.28
C PHE A 14 -12.64 36.38 6.05
N LYS A 15 -11.95 36.84 7.08
CA LYS A 15 -10.50 37.12 7.06
C LYS A 15 -9.96 36.88 8.45
N TYR A 16 -8.83 36.20 8.55
CA TYR A 16 -8.16 36.01 9.84
C TYR A 16 -7.56 37.33 10.36
N PRO A 17 -7.65 37.57 11.68
CA PRO A 17 -7.16 38.80 12.30
C PRO A 17 -5.63 38.85 12.30
N LEU A 18 -5.06 40.06 12.42
CA LEU A 18 -3.61 40.24 12.46
C LEU A 18 -2.97 39.46 13.60
N GLU A 19 -3.64 39.45 14.76
CA GLU A 19 -3.12 38.80 15.97
C GLU A 19 -3.00 37.28 15.82
N PHE A 20 -3.79 36.66 14.93
CA PHE A 20 -3.60 35.25 14.60
C PHE A 20 -2.24 35.03 13.91
N TYR A 21 -1.90 35.87 12.92
CA TYR A 21 -0.63 35.75 12.20
C TYR A 21 0.57 36.03 13.12
N GLU A 22 0.49 37.04 13.98
CA GLU A 22 1.54 37.33 14.98
C GLU A 22 1.70 36.16 15.97
N ALA A 23 0.59 35.61 16.47
CA ALA A 23 0.62 34.46 17.39
C ALA A 23 1.27 33.21 16.76
N THR A 24 1.14 33.01 15.44
CA THR A 24 1.78 31.89 14.75
C THR A 24 3.32 32.02 14.70
N GLN A 25 3.86 33.24 14.75
CA GLN A 25 5.31 33.48 14.80
C GLN A 25 5.90 33.11 16.17
N GLU A 26 5.11 33.28 17.23
CA GLU A 26 5.48 32.97 18.61
C GLU A 26 5.10 31.54 19.03
N TYR A 27 4.61 30.71 18.10
CA TYR A 27 4.19 29.31 18.34
C TYR A 27 3.15 29.15 19.45
N PHE A 28 2.21 30.09 19.56
CA PHE A 28 1.12 29.98 20.53
C PHE A 28 0.26 28.73 20.26
N MET A 29 -0.27 28.16 21.33
CA MET A 29 -1.18 27.02 21.23
C MET A 29 -2.55 27.49 20.69
N PRO A 30 -3.24 26.70 19.85
CA PRO A 30 -4.50 27.12 19.23
C PRO A 30 -5.60 27.57 20.21
N PHE A 31 -5.66 26.98 21.41
CA PHE A 31 -6.66 27.35 22.42
C PHE A 31 -6.43 28.75 23.02
N GLU A 32 -5.22 29.30 22.93
CA GLU A 32 -4.88 30.62 23.48
C GLU A 32 -5.49 31.75 22.64
N ILE A 33 -5.68 31.51 21.33
CA ILE A 33 -6.24 32.48 20.38
C ILE A 33 -7.71 32.18 20.01
N GLU A 34 -8.29 31.07 20.50
CA GLU A 34 -9.65 30.58 20.17
C GLU A 34 -10.73 31.66 20.26
N LYS A 35 -10.63 32.52 21.28
CA LYS A 35 -11.58 33.63 21.49
C LYS A 35 -11.59 34.66 20.36
N LYS A 36 -10.46 34.84 19.67
CA LYS A 36 -10.33 35.78 18.54
C LYS A 36 -10.68 35.16 17.19
N MET A 37 -10.75 33.82 17.09
CA MET A 37 -11.00 33.10 15.83
C MET A 37 -12.48 32.92 15.48
N GLY A 38 -13.39 33.14 16.43
CA GLY A 38 -14.83 33.10 16.17
C GLY A 38 -15.31 31.73 15.68
N LEU A 39 -15.14 30.70 16.50
CA LEU A 39 -15.58 29.34 16.16
C LEU A 39 -17.11 29.19 16.13
N VAL A 40 -17.61 28.19 15.40
CA VAL A 40 -19.03 27.79 15.41
C VAL A 40 -19.52 27.53 16.83
N LYS A 41 -18.70 26.92 17.68
CA LYS A 41 -18.99 26.70 19.11
C LYS A 41 -19.49 27.95 19.84
N ASN A 42 -18.92 29.11 19.54
CA ASN A 42 -19.25 30.38 20.19
C ASN A 42 -20.60 30.96 19.70
N ARG A 43 -21.17 30.42 18.63
CA ARG A 43 -22.43 30.86 18.02
C ARG A 43 -23.60 29.92 18.31
N LEU A 44 -23.35 28.72 18.85
CA LEU A 44 -24.40 27.73 19.13
C LEU A 44 -25.46 28.31 20.08
N GLY A 45 -26.73 28.07 19.76
CA GLY A 45 -27.87 28.58 20.53
C GLY A 45 -28.23 30.04 20.23
N THR A 46 -27.51 30.70 19.31
CA THR A 46 -27.85 32.03 18.80
C THR A 46 -28.34 31.93 17.35
N SER A 47 -29.03 32.96 16.84
CA SER A 47 -29.44 33.03 15.43
C SER A 47 -28.24 32.98 14.47
N ALA A 48 -27.09 33.48 14.90
CA ALA A 48 -25.84 33.50 14.13
C ALA A 48 -25.25 32.11 13.84
N GLN A 49 -25.82 31.02 14.40
CA GLN A 49 -25.42 29.65 14.05
C GLN A 49 -25.79 29.26 12.61
N TYR A 50 -26.80 29.92 12.01
CA TYR A 50 -27.28 29.64 10.65
C TYR A 50 -26.89 30.71 9.63
N GLU A 51 -26.28 31.81 10.07
CA GLU A 51 -26.04 33.01 9.26
C GLU A 51 -24.60 33.53 9.41
N ASN A 52 -24.13 34.29 8.42
CA ASN A 52 -22.82 34.97 8.45
C ASN A 52 -21.63 34.03 8.75
N LEU A 53 -21.67 32.81 8.20
CA LEU A 53 -20.53 31.90 8.19
C LEU A 53 -19.63 32.28 7.01
N GLY A 54 -18.47 32.87 7.31
CA GLY A 54 -17.52 33.32 6.31
C GLY A 54 -16.55 32.24 5.84
N PHE A 55 -15.84 32.56 4.76
CA PHE A 55 -14.71 31.80 4.23
C PHE A 55 -13.61 32.78 3.79
N ASN A 56 -12.34 32.35 3.85
CA ASN A 56 -11.17 33.21 3.63
C ASN A 56 -10.61 33.14 2.20
N ILE A 57 -10.71 31.99 1.54
CA ILE A 57 -10.14 31.73 0.22
C ILE A 57 -11.29 31.43 -0.75
N PRO A 58 -11.67 32.36 -1.64
CA PRO A 58 -12.70 32.10 -2.65
C PRO A 58 -12.21 31.08 -3.67
N THR A 59 -13.13 30.28 -4.19
CA THR A 59 -12.89 29.40 -5.34
C THR A 59 -13.89 29.74 -6.43
N ASN A 60 -13.46 29.67 -7.70
CA ASN A 60 -14.32 30.05 -8.82
C ASN A 60 -15.35 28.95 -9.15
N ASP A 61 -14.97 27.68 -8.99
CA ASP A 61 -15.85 26.53 -9.21
C ASP A 61 -15.42 25.38 -8.30
N ILE A 62 -16.38 24.83 -7.55
CA ILE A 62 -16.20 23.71 -6.64
C ILE A 62 -15.90 22.39 -7.36
N ASN A 63 -16.23 22.30 -8.65
CA ASN A 63 -16.02 21.12 -9.48
C ASN A 63 -14.71 21.19 -10.28
N ASN A 64 -13.96 22.27 -10.16
CA ASN A 64 -12.73 22.46 -10.93
C ASN A 64 -11.61 21.56 -10.38
N GLY A 65 -11.42 20.40 -11.00
CA GLY A 65 -10.40 19.43 -10.63
C GLY A 65 -10.61 18.06 -11.30
N PRO A 66 -9.67 17.12 -11.13
CA PRO A 66 -9.82 15.76 -11.66
C PRO A 66 -10.95 15.02 -10.93
N ILE A 67 -12.00 14.65 -11.67
CA ILE A 67 -13.18 13.93 -11.16
C ILE A 67 -12.82 12.51 -10.69
N THR A 68 -11.79 11.91 -11.29
CA THR A 68 -11.33 10.56 -10.95
C THR A 68 -9.85 10.57 -10.60
N THR A 69 -9.49 9.79 -9.58
CA THR A 69 -8.10 9.66 -9.16
C THR A 69 -7.34 8.80 -10.16
N ALA A 70 -6.09 9.18 -10.47
CA ALA A 70 -5.20 8.38 -11.31
C ALA A 70 -4.99 6.95 -10.76
N TYR A 71 -5.13 6.75 -9.45
CA TYR A 71 -5.07 5.42 -8.84
C TYR A 71 -6.09 4.43 -9.45
N LYS A 72 -7.27 4.90 -9.85
CA LYS A 72 -8.33 4.06 -10.45
C LYS A 72 -8.06 3.72 -11.91
N THR A 73 -7.24 4.50 -12.62
CA THR A 73 -6.96 4.28 -14.04
C THR A 73 -5.87 3.22 -14.25
N TYR A 74 -5.01 2.99 -13.25
CA TYR A 74 -3.99 1.94 -13.31
C TYR A 74 -4.57 0.54 -13.09
N ALA A 75 -4.41 -0.33 -14.09
CA ALA A 75 -4.91 -1.71 -14.05
C ALA A 75 -4.08 -2.63 -13.15
N SER A 76 -2.75 -2.45 -13.13
CA SER A 76 -1.86 -3.32 -12.37
C SER A 76 -1.27 -2.63 -11.13
N MET A 77 -0.93 -3.43 -10.12
CA MET A 77 -0.18 -2.96 -8.94
C MET A 77 1.21 -2.41 -9.34
N GLU A 78 1.79 -2.94 -10.41
CA GLU A 78 3.07 -2.49 -10.93
C GLU A 78 2.98 -1.06 -11.47
N ASP A 79 1.95 -0.76 -12.26
CA ASP A 79 1.73 0.60 -12.78
C ASP A 79 1.54 1.61 -11.65
N LYS A 80 0.81 1.21 -10.59
CA LYS A 80 0.62 2.03 -9.38
C LYS A 80 1.94 2.34 -8.68
N ILE A 81 2.79 1.34 -8.48
CA ILE A 81 4.09 1.51 -7.85
C ILE A 81 4.99 2.39 -8.72
N ASN A 82 5.03 2.15 -10.03
CA ASN A 82 5.83 2.95 -10.96
C ASN A 82 5.37 4.42 -10.98
N ALA A 83 4.05 4.67 -10.98
CA ALA A 83 3.51 6.02 -10.90
C ALA A 83 3.86 6.72 -9.58
N GLN A 84 3.76 6.00 -8.45
CA GLN A 84 4.15 6.53 -7.14
C GLN A 84 5.65 6.87 -7.09
N LEU A 85 6.50 6.00 -7.63
CA LEU A 85 7.96 6.22 -7.70
C LEU A 85 8.32 7.36 -8.66
N HIS A 86 7.59 7.51 -9.76
CA HIS A 86 7.74 8.65 -10.67
C HIS A 86 7.43 9.97 -9.95
N LEU A 87 6.33 10.03 -9.18
CA LEU A 87 6.02 11.19 -8.35
C LEU A 87 7.11 11.48 -7.32
N ALA A 88 7.66 10.45 -6.68
CA ALA A 88 8.74 10.60 -5.72
C ALA A 88 10.00 11.22 -6.34
N LYS A 89 10.29 10.95 -7.62
CA LYS A 89 11.44 11.53 -8.33
C LYS A 89 11.26 13.00 -8.72
N ILE A 90 10.03 13.42 -9.03
CA ILE A 90 9.77 14.80 -9.50
C ILE A 90 9.47 15.78 -8.35
N ILE A 91 8.99 15.28 -7.20
CA ILE A 91 8.61 16.14 -6.07
C ILE A 91 9.84 16.44 -5.21
N LYS A 92 10.29 17.70 -5.20
CA LYS A 92 11.46 18.17 -4.43
C LYS A 92 11.37 17.88 -2.91
N ALA A 93 10.17 17.93 -2.34
CA ALA A 93 9.96 17.72 -0.90
C ALA A 93 10.01 16.23 -0.50
N VAL A 94 10.08 15.30 -1.46
CA VAL A 94 10.02 13.86 -1.21
C VAL A 94 11.43 13.27 -1.33
N ASN A 95 11.82 12.47 -0.34
CA ASN A 95 13.01 11.64 -0.42
C ASN A 95 12.62 10.31 -1.08
N ASP A 96 13.06 10.14 -2.32
CA ASP A 96 12.74 9.01 -3.18
C ASP A 96 13.30 7.68 -2.64
N LYS A 97 14.53 7.67 -2.10
CA LYS A 97 15.13 6.50 -1.44
C LYS A 97 14.27 5.99 -0.29
N LYS A 98 13.82 6.88 0.61
CA LYS A 98 12.95 6.51 1.73
C LYS A 98 11.59 5.99 1.28
N VAL A 99 11.04 6.51 0.18
CA VAL A 99 9.79 6.00 -0.40
C VAL A 99 9.99 4.59 -0.92
N ALA A 100 11.06 4.32 -1.66
CA ALA A 100 11.39 2.99 -2.17
C ALA A 100 11.61 1.97 -1.03
N GLU A 101 12.36 2.34 0.01
CA GLU A 101 12.57 1.53 1.21
C GLU A 101 11.23 1.20 1.91
N LYS A 102 10.35 2.19 2.04
CA LYS A 102 9.04 2.00 2.66
C LYS A 102 8.17 1.06 1.82
N ILE A 103 8.14 1.21 0.51
CA ILE A 103 7.41 0.31 -0.39
C ILE A 103 7.91 -1.14 -0.25
N LEU A 104 9.23 -1.31 -0.17
CA LEU A 104 9.84 -2.63 0.01
C LEU A 104 9.41 -3.27 1.34
N THR A 105 9.47 -2.52 2.43
CA THR A 105 9.18 -3.02 3.78
C THR A 105 7.68 -3.22 4.06
N THR A 106 6.79 -2.38 3.51
CA THR A 106 5.35 -2.46 3.80
C THR A 106 4.54 -3.26 2.77
N HIS A 107 5.02 -3.40 1.53
CA HIS A 107 4.30 -4.11 0.47
C HIS A 107 5.02 -5.38 0.02
N PHE A 108 6.25 -5.26 -0.48
CA PHE A 108 6.95 -6.40 -1.08
C PHE A 108 7.34 -7.47 -0.04
N ASN A 109 8.01 -7.08 1.05
CA ASN A 109 8.48 -8.02 2.07
C ASN A 109 7.34 -8.81 2.71
N PRO A 110 6.23 -8.18 3.17
CA PRO A 110 5.10 -8.91 3.74
C PRO A 110 4.44 -9.86 2.73
N ASP A 111 4.31 -9.46 1.46
CA ASP A 111 3.70 -10.31 0.44
C ASP A 111 4.57 -11.52 0.11
N ILE A 112 5.88 -11.34 -0.08
CA ILE A 112 6.80 -12.44 -0.39
C ILE A 112 6.87 -13.41 0.79
N MET A 113 7.10 -12.90 2.01
CA MET A 113 7.19 -13.74 3.21
C MET A 113 5.86 -14.42 3.55
N GLY A 114 4.75 -13.71 3.37
CA GLY A 114 3.40 -14.25 3.58
C GLY A 114 3.08 -15.38 2.60
N ASN A 115 3.38 -15.20 1.32
CA ASN A 115 3.17 -16.23 0.30
C ASN A 115 4.10 -17.44 0.49
N LEU A 116 5.36 -17.20 0.88
CA LEU A 116 6.32 -18.23 1.21
C LEU A 116 5.89 -19.08 2.41
N ARG A 117 5.44 -18.44 3.50
CA ARG A 117 4.90 -19.16 4.66
C ARG A 117 3.66 -19.97 4.30
N LYS A 118 2.76 -19.41 3.50
CA LYS A 118 1.58 -20.12 2.99
C LYS A 118 1.99 -21.32 2.12
N TYR A 119 2.99 -21.17 1.26
CA TYR A 119 3.50 -22.25 0.41
C TYR A 119 4.07 -23.41 1.23
N ALA A 120 4.83 -23.12 2.29
CA ALA A 120 5.39 -24.15 3.16
C ALA A 120 4.31 -24.92 3.95
N LEU A 121 3.22 -24.26 4.34
CA LEU A 121 2.14 -24.81 5.16
C LEU A 121 0.89 -25.22 4.36
N GLN A 122 0.96 -25.16 3.03
CA GLN A 122 -0.24 -25.25 2.20
C GLN A 122 -0.95 -26.60 2.28
N THR A 123 -2.23 -26.57 1.96
CA THR A 123 -3.00 -27.79 1.67
C THR A 123 -2.99 -28.06 0.17
N PHE A 124 -3.34 -29.28 -0.20
CA PHE A 124 -3.41 -29.72 -1.58
C PHE A 124 -4.86 -29.93 -1.97
N ARG A 125 -5.21 -29.70 -3.24
CA ARG A 125 -6.59 -29.92 -3.72
C ARG A 125 -6.62 -30.79 -4.97
N CYS A 126 -7.66 -31.61 -5.10
CA CYS A 126 -7.92 -32.30 -6.35
C CYS A 126 -8.52 -31.35 -7.39
N VAL A 127 -8.03 -31.39 -8.63
CA VAL A 127 -8.57 -30.57 -9.74
C VAL A 127 -9.99 -30.97 -10.13
N LYS A 128 -10.31 -32.28 -10.09
CA LYS A 128 -11.61 -32.79 -10.53
C LYS A 128 -12.72 -32.62 -9.50
N CYS A 129 -12.47 -32.98 -8.23
CA CYS A 129 -13.51 -33.00 -7.20
C CYS A 129 -13.31 -32.01 -6.05
N ASN A 130 -12.28 -31.15 -6.11
CA ASN A 130 -11.94 -30.15 -5.09
C ASN A 130 -11.72 -30.69 -3.65
N GLU A 131 -11.56 -32.00 -3.49
CA GLU A 131 -11.22 -32.62 -2.21
C GLU A 131 -9.88 -32.06 -1.69
N LYS A 132 -9.84 -31.69 -0.40
CA LYS A 132 -8.68 -31.04 0.22
C LYS A 132 -7.90 -32.03 1.06
N TYR A 133 -6.58 -32.01 0.92
CA TYR A 133 -5.67 -32.88 1.63
C TYR A 133 -4.63 -32.06 2.38
N ARG A 134 -4.40 -32.36 3.65
CA ARG A 134 -3.27 -31.79 4.41
C ARG A 134 -1.93 -32.28 3.89
N ARG A 135 -1.86 -33.53 3.43
CA ARG A 135 -0.68 -34.16 2.81
C ARG A 135 -1.10 -34.93 1.57
N PRO A 136 -0.29 -34.96 0.49
CA PRO A 136 -0.62 -35.76 -0.69
C PRO A 136 -0.70 -37.26 -0.35
N PRO A 137 -1.72 -37.98 -0.82
CA PRO A 137 -1.86 -39.41 -0.55
C PRO A 137 -0.78 -40.22 -1.28
N LEU A 138 -0.04 -41.04 -0.55
CA LEU A 138 0.98 -41.94 -1.12
C LEU A 138 0.36 -43.21 -1.73
N SER A 139 -0.72 -43.71 -1.14
CA SER A 139 -1.36 -44.99 -1.49
C SER A 139 -1.77 -45.10 -2.95
N ASN A 140 -2.17 -43.98 -3.57
CA ASN A 140 -2.69 -43.94 -4.94
C ASN A 140 -1.71 -43.24 -5.91
N ALA A 141 -0.41 -43.37 -5.70
CA ALA A 141 0.63 -42.71 -6.51
C ALA A 141 0.44 -41.18 -6.61
N GLY A 142 -0.01 -40.53 -5.53
CA GLY A 142 -0.29 -39.08 -5.52
C GLY A 142 -1.64 -38.65 -6.10
N LYS A 143 -2.50 -39.59 -6.52
CA LYS A 143 -3.84 -39.29 -7.05
C LYS A 143 -4.88 -39.17 -5.94
N CYS A 144 -5.94 -38.41 -6.21
CA CYS A 144 -7.05 -38.22 -5.30
C CYS A 144 -7.72 -39.56 -4.93
N VAL A 145 -7.92 -39.78 -3.63
CA VAL A 145 -8.53 -41.02 -3.10
C VAL A 145 -9.99 -41.18 -3.54
N LYS A 146 -10.70 -40.07 -3.76
CA LYS A 146 -12.13 -40.04 -4.06
C LYS A 146 -12.46 -40.21 -5.55
N CYS A 147 -11.67 -39.63 -6.45
CA CYS A 147 -11.97 -39.59 -7.88
C CYS A 147 -10.82 -39.96 -8.81
N GLY A 148 -9.65 -40.33 -8.27
CA GLY A 148 -8.45 -40.63 -9.05
C GLY A 148 -7.84 -39.45 -9.82
N GLY A 149 -8.36 -38.22 -9.63
CA GLY A 149 -7.85 -37.01 -10.28
C GLY A 149 -6.53 -36.51 -9.69
N ASN A 150 -5.86 -35.60 -10.41
CA ASN A 150 -4.58 -35.03 -9.96
C ASN A 150 -4.77 -34.11 -8.75
N VAL A 151 -3.85 -34.22 -7.80
CA VAL A 151 -3.77 -33.37 -6.62
C VAL A 151 -2.69 -32.32 -6.88
N ILE A 152 -3.05 -31.05 -6.74
CA ILE A 152 -2.17 -29.90 -7.01
C ILE A 152 -1.94 -29.06 -5.76
N LEU A 153 -0.87 -28.27 -5.80
CA LEU A 153 -0.60 -27.20 -4.84
C LEU A 153 -1.70 -26.14 -4.91
N THR A 154 -2.04 -25.54 -3.76
CA THR A 154 -2.98 -24.42 -3.69
C THR A 154 -2.28 -23.08 -3.89
N VAL A 155 -1.00 -23.00 -3.49
CA VAL A 155 -0.11 -21.88 -3.74
C VAL A 155 0.99 -22.36 -4.67
N ASN A 156 1.06 -21.78 -5.86
CA ASN A 156 2.08 -22.11 -6.85
C ASN A 156 3.34 -21.27 -6.65
N ARG A 157 4.48 -21.84 -7.04
CA ARG A 157 5.80 -21.18 -7.05
C ARG A 157 5.77 -19.78 -7.67
N GLY A 158 5.16 -19.63 -8.84
CA GLY A 158 5.10 -18.36 -9.55
C GLY A 158 4.38 -17.24 -8.78
N GLY A 159 3.49 -17.58 -7.83
CA GLY A 159 2.83 -16.59 -6.97
C GLY A 159 3.78 -15.95 -5.95
N ILE A 160 4.84 -16.66 -5.55
CA ILE A 160 5.86 -16.17 -4.61
C ILE A 160 6.93 -15.40 -5.37
N GLU A 161 7.39 -15.94 -6.50
CA GLU A 161 8.50 -15.38 -7.27
C GLU A 161 8.16 -14.10 -8.02
N LYS A 162 6.87 -13.84 -8.32
CA LYS A 162 6.41 -12.71 -9.12
C LYS A 162 6.99 -11.36 -8.68
N TYR A 163 7.20 -11.17 -7.38
CA TYR A 163 7.57 -9.88 -6.80
C TYR A 163 9.07 -9.71 -6.52
N ILE A 164 9.83 -10.81 -6.44
CA ILE A 164 11.25 -10.79 -6.06
C ILE A 164 12.11 -10.00 -7.08
N PRO A 165 11.99 -10.21 -8.41
CA PRO A 165 12.78 -9.46 -9.37
C PRO A 165 12.53 -7.95 -9.31
N LYS A 166 11.28 -7.55 -9.04
CA LYS A 166 10.88 -6.15 -8.96
C LYS A 166 11.41 -5.49 -7.70
N ALA A 167 11.31 -6.19 -6.57
CA ALA A 167 11.88 -5.74 -5.32
C ALA A 167 13.40 -5.53 -5.43
N LEU A 168 14.13 -6.46 -6.06
CA LEU A 168 15.57 -6.33 -6.30
C LEU A 168 15.89 -5.18 -7.26
N LYS A 169 15.13 -5.03 -8.36
CA LYS A 169 15.31 -3.91 -9.28
C LYS A 169 15.08 -2.58 -8.58
N LEU A 170 14.02 -2.47 -7.78
CA LEU A 170 13.72 -1.28 -6.98
C LEU A 170 14.89 -0.92 -6.05
N SER A 171 15.41 -1.90 -5.31
CA SER A 171 16.50 -1.67 -4.38
C SER A 171 17.77 -1.15 -5.07
N ARG A 172 18.04 -1.62 -6.30
CA ARG A 172 19.20 -1.18 -7.10
C ARG A 172 18.96 0.17 -7.77
N ASP A 173 17.79 0.38 -8.38
CA ASP A 173 17.45 1.61 -9.11
C ASP A 173 17.41 2.85 -8.19
N PHE A 174 17.11 2.66 -6.90
CA PHE A 174 17.09 3.72 -5.88
C PHE A 174 18.31 3.69 -4.95
N ASP A 175 19.29 2.83 -5.21
CA ASP A 175 20.54 2.76 -4.46
C ASP A 175 20.27 2.71 -2.93
N LEU A 176 19.47 1.71 -2.55
CA LEU A 176 19.17 1.40 -1.15
C LEU A 176 20.39 0.80 -0.45
N ASP A 177 20.35 0.76 0.89
CA ASP A 177 21.45 0.25 1.70
C ASP A 177 21.78 -1.23 1.41
N ASP A 178 23.06 -1.58 1.60
CA ASP A 178 23.57 -2.93 1.34
C ASP A 178 22.82 -4.01 2.11
N TYR A 179 22.41 -3.72 3.36
CA TYR A 179 21.66 -4.67 4.17
C TYR A 179 20.31 -4.99 3.51
N THR A 180 19.59 -3.99 3.02
CA THR A 180 18.33 -4.16 2.30
C THR A 180 18.50 -4.97 1.02
N ILE A 181 19.54 -4.69 0.23
CA ILE A 181 19.82 -5.43 -1.00
C ILE A 181 20.16 -6.90 -0.68
N GLN A 182 21.10 -7.15 0.22
CA GLN A 182 21.52 -8.50 0.62
C GLN A 182 20.36 -9.29 1.21
N ARG A 183 19.50 -8.66 2.01
CA ARG A 183 18.30 -9.29 2.57
C ARG A 183 17.36 -9.77 1.46
N MET A 184 17.17 -8.97 0.41
CA MET A 184 16.34 -9.37 -0.72
C MET A 184 16.98 -10.50 -1.54
N GLU A 185 18.30 -10.51 -1.67
CA GLU A 185 19.04 -11.60 -2.33
C GLU A 185 18.94 -12.91 -1.54
N LEU A 186 19.09 -12.87 -0.22
CA LEU A 186 18.86 -14.03 0.65
C LEU A 186 17.43 -14.56 0.55
N ILE A 187 16.43 -13.69 0.49
CA ILE A 187 15.03 -14.08 0.29
C ILE A 187 14.86 -14.80 -1.05
N LYS A 188 15.49 -14.28 -2.11
CA LYS A 188 15.48 -14.92 -3.44
C LYS A 188 16.06 -16.34 -3.37
N GLU A 189 17.25 -16.49 -2.80
CA GLU A 189 17.92 -17.80 -2.65
C GLU A 189 17.08 -18.78 -1.84
N TYR A 190 16.45 -18.32 -0.76
CA TYR A 190 15.59 -19.14 0.07
C TYR A 190 14.34 -19.63 -0.68
N VAL A 191 13.72 -18.75 -1.47
CA VAL A 191 12.56 -19.09 -2.31
C VAL A 191 12.97 -20.08 -3.40
N GLU A 192 14.10 -19.86 -4.06
CA GLU A 192 14.62 -20.77 -5.08
C GLU A 192 14.93 -22.14 -4.47
N SER A 193 15.63 -22.19 -3.33
CA SER A 193 15.95 -23.44 -2.62
C SER A 193 14.71 -24.27 -2.26
N LEU A 194 13.65 -23.62 -1.74
CA LEU A 194 12.43 -24.31 -1.33
C LEU A 194 11.51 -24.73 -2.49
N THR A 195 11.56 -24.00 -3.61
CA THR A 195 10.61 -24.20 -4.72
C THR A 195 11.21 -24.92 -5.92
N ASN A 196 12.54 -25.00 -6.01
CA ASN A 196 13.22 -25.65 -7.13
C ASN A 196 13.16 -27.17 -6.99
N ASN A 197 12.60 -27.85 -8.00
CA ASN A 197 12.61 -29.30 -8.08
C ASN A 197 13.65 -29.73 -9.12
N PRO A 198 14.80 -30.30 -8.72
CA PRO A 198 15.88 -30.65 -9.63
C PRO A 198 15.50 -31.72 -10.67
N LYS A 199 14.38 -32.44 -10.49
CA LYS A 199 13.90 -33.45 -11.44
C LYS A 199 13.14 -32.88 -12.65
N ILE A 200 12.74 -31.61 -12.61
CA ILE A 200 12.00 -30.94 -13.69
C ILE A 200 12.78 -29.67 -14.06
N LYS A 201 13.88 -29.80 -14.80
CA LYS A 201 14.59 -28.67 -15.39
C LYS A 201 14.13 -28.50 -16.84
N GLN A 202 13.36 -27.45 -17.10
CA GLN A 202 13.15 -26.95 -18.45
C GLN A 202 14.35 -26.09 -18.82
N GLN A 203 15.23 -26.60 -19.68
CA GLN A 203 16.36 -25.82 -20.21
C GLN A 203 15.90 -24.98 -21.40
N LYS A 204 16.39 -23.75 -21.51
CA LYS A 204 16.16 -22.92 -22.70
C LYS A 204 17.19 -23.30 -23.76
N LEU A 205 16.81 -23.22 -25.03
CA LEU A 205 17.74 -23.44 -26.15
C LEU A 205 18.98 -22.53 -26.06
N ALA A 206 18.81 -21.32 -25.53
CA ALA A 206 19.92 -20.37 -25.31
C ALA A 206 20.91 -20.79 -24.21
N ASP A 207 20.57 -21.78 -23.36
CA ASP A 207 21.49 -22.28 -22.33
C ASP A 207 22.52 -23.28 -22.91
N PHE A 208 22.38 -23.64 -24.19
CA PHE A 208 23.24 -24.60 -24.91
C PHE A 208 24.20 -23.96 -25.92
N PHE A 209 24.08 -22.66 -26.18
CA PHE A 209 24.90 -21.92 -27.14
C PHE A 209 25.64 -20.78 -26.46
#